data_AF-A0A101E477-F1
#
_entry.id   AF-A0A101E477-F1
#
_cell.length_a   1.000
_cell.length_b   1.000
_cell.length_c   1.000
_cell.angle_alpha   90.00
_cell.angle_beta   90.00
_cell.angle_gamma   90.00
#
_symmetry.space_group_name_H-M   'P 1'
#
loop_
_entity.id
_entity.type
_entity.pdbx_description
1 polymer ?
#
loop_
_entity_poly.entity_id
_entity_poly.type
_entity_poly.pdbx_seq_one_letter_code
_entity_poly.pdbx_strand_id
1 'polypeptide(L)' 'MNSSKGGKDDLLVNSVIQKLSRYDLNLPDLIITANNGVITLEGYVKNLEEKKLLSQIAESVEGVKKVIDEVKIR' A
#
# COMPACT_ATOMS: atom_id res chain seq x y z
N MET A 1 -5.98 -23.94 18.48
CA MET A 1 -6.67 -22.90 17.68
C MET A 1 -5.64 -22.33 16.71
N ASN A 2 -5.68 -22.85 15.48
CA ASN A 2 -4.85 -22.46 14.33
C ASN A 2 -5.27 -21.03 13.90
N SER A 3 -4.46 -20.09 13.42
CA SER A 3 -3.26 -20.17 12.57
C SER A 3 -2.38 -18.92 12.80
N SER A 4 -1.09 -19.04 12.49
CA SER A 4 -0.05 -18.00 12.56
C SER A 4 -0.49 -16.60 12.13
N LYS A 5 -0.09 -15.59 12.94
CA LYS A 5 -0.12 -14.14 12.64
C LYS A 5 0.84 -13.75 11.50
N GLY A 6 0.61 -14.28 10.31
CA GLY A 6 1.38 -13.97 9.09
C GLY A 6 0.59 -14.41 7.88
N GLY A 7 -0.54 -13.75 7.62
CA GLY A 7 -1.36 -14.00 6.45
C GLY A 7 -0.66 -13.59 5.16
N LYS A 8 -1.11 -14.11 4.02
CA LYS A 8 -0.65 -13.65 2.69
C LYS A 8 -0.81 -12.13 2.54
N ASP A 9 -1.86 -11.58 3.14
CA ASP A 9 -2.14 -10.15 3.13
C ASP A 9 -1.09 -9.33 3.91
N ASP A 10 -0.61 -9.82 5.06
CA ASP A 10 0.47 -9.14 5.81
C ASP A 10 1.77 -9.08 4.99
N LEU A 11 2.04 -10.12 4.21
CA LEU A 11 3.19 -10.15 3.29
C LEU A 11 3.01 -9.14 2.14
N LEU A 12 1.79 -8.98 1.63
CA LEU A 12 1.48 -7.98 0.60
C LEU A 12 1.68 -6.57 1.14
N VAL A 13 1.14 -6.25 2.32
CA VAL A 13 1.34 -4.95 2.97
C VAL A 13 2.82 -4.65 3.13
N ASN A 14 3.60 -5.58 3.69
CA ASN A 14 5.04 -5.41 3.87
C ASN A 14 5.78 -5.25 2.53
N SER A 15 5.36 -5.94 1.47
CA SER A 15 5.97 -5.82 0.14
C SER A 15 5.70 -4.46 -0.48
N VAL A 16 4.48 -3.92 -0.32
CA VAL A 16 4.13 -2.58 -0.76
C VAL A 16 4.98 -1.54 0.00
N ILE A 17 5.01 -1.62 1.34
CA ILE A 17 5.81 -0.70 2.18
C ILE A 17 7.28 -0.74 1.76
N GLN A 18 7.88 -1.93 1.61
CA GLN A 18 9.27 -2.06 1.19
C GLN A 18 9.54 -1.45 -0.18
N LYS A 19 8.62 -1.60 -1.15
CA LYS A 19 8.78 -0.93 -2.45
C LYS A 19 8.70 0.58 -2.29
N LEU A 20 7.72 1.09 -1.56
CA LEU A 20 7.53 2.54 -1.36
C LEU A 20 8.73 3.21 -0.70
N SER A 21 9.35 2.55 0.28
CA SER A 21 10.57 3.04 0.93
C SER A 21 11.76 3.22 -0.03
N ARG A 22 11.74 2.61 -1.23
CA ARG A 22 12.77 2.79 -2.25
C ARG A 22 12.60 4.06 -3.09
N TYR A 23 11.44 4.72 -3.01
CA TYR A 23 11.11 5.91 -3.79
C TYR A 23 11.15 7.21 -2.96
N ASP A 24 11.76 7.17 -1.76
CA ASP A 24 11.86 8.32 -0.84
C ASP A 24 10.51 9.03 -0.57
N LEU A 25 9.41 8.28 -0.65
CA LEU A 25 8.07 8.79 -0.36
C LEU A 25 7.90 8.95 1.15
N ASN A 26 7.91 10.19 1.63
CA ASN A 26 7.64 10.51 3.03
C ASN A 26 6.15 10.72 3.25
N LEU A 27 5.45 9.64 3.58
CA LEU A 27 4.00 9.59 3.78
C LEU A 27 3.66 9.15 5.22
N PRO A 28 3.88 10.04 6.22
CA PRO A 28 3.75 9.68 7.64
C PRO A 28 2.32 9.33 8.05
N ASP A 29 1.33 9.85 7.32
CA ASP A 29 -0.09 9.64 7.56
C ASP A 29 -0.70 8.56 6.64
N LEU A 30 0.14 7.80 5.92
CA LEU A 30 -0.33 6.74 5.02
C LEU A 30 -0.52 5.43 5.79
N ILE A 31 -1.75 4.91 5.70
CA ILE A 31 -2.17 3.62 6.19
C ILE A 31 -2.35 2.69 4.99
N ILE A 32 -1.72 1.52 5.04
CA ILE A 32 -1.82 0.49 4.01
C ILE A 32 -2.43 -0.74 4.65
N THR A 33 -3.54 -1.21 4.10
CA THR A 33 -4.17 -2.46 4.52
C THR A 33 -4.30 -3.41 3.33
N ALA A 34 -4.32 -4.71 3.61
CA ALA A 34 -4.55 -5.74 2.60
C ALA A 34 -5.65 -6.69 3.07
N ASN A 35 -6.54 -7.05 2.14
CA ASN A 35 -7.57 -8.04 2.38
C ASN A 35 -7.79 -8.89 1.13
N ASN A 36 -7.47 -10.18 1.20
CA ASN A 36 -7.62 -11.15 0.12
C ASN A 36 -6.97 -10.71 -1.21
N GLY A 37 -5.80 -10.05 -1.13
CA GLY A 37 -5.09 -9.48 -2.28
C GLY A 37 -5.59 -8.13 -2.76
N VAL A 38 -6.56 -7.50 -2.08
CA VAL A 38 -6.97 -6.11 -2.33
C VAL A 38 -6.20 -5.20 -1.38
N ILE A 39 -5.45 -4.24 -1.92
CA ILE A 39 -4.74 -3.22 -1.14
C ILE A 39 -5.63 -1.98 -1.02
N THR A 40 -5.74 -1.43 0.18
CA THR A 40 -6.35 -0.11 0.40
C THR A 40 -5.29 0.85 0.91
N LEU A 41 -5.18 2.00 0.25
CA LEU A 41 -4.27 3.09 0.57
C LEU A 41 -5.10 4.26 1.12
N GLU A 42 -4.88 4.61 2.38
CA GLU A 42 -5.59 5.69 3.07
C GLU A 42 -4.59 6.69 3.64
N GLY A 43 -4.87 7.99 3.56
CA GLY A 43 -3.99 9.01 4.15
C GLY A 43 -3.84 10.26 3.30
N TYR A 44 -2.69 10.92 3.41
CA TYR A 44 -2.41 12.17 2.71
C TYR A 44 -1.07 12.13 1.97
N VAL A 45 -1.06 12.73 0.79
CA VAL A 45 0.12 12.96 -0.06
C VAL A 45 0.24 14.46 -0.38
N LYS A 46 1.43 14.91 -0.81
CA LYS A 46 1.69 16.33 -1.09
C LYS A 46 1.21 16.77 -2.47
N ASN A 47 1.11 15.85 -3.43
CA ASN A 47 0.72 16.18 -4.79
C ASN A 47 0.15 14.96 -5.53
N LEU A 48 -0.38 15.22 -6.73
CA LEU A 48 -0.97 14.18 -7.59
C LEU A 48 0.08 13.17 -8.09
N GLU A 49 1.34 13.57 -8.23
CA GLU A 49 2.40 12.67 -8.67
C GLU A 49 2.70 11.61 -7.61
N GLU A 50 2.80 11.99 -6.34
CA GLU A 50 2.94 11.08 -5.20
C GLU A 50 1.73 10.14 -5.12
N LYS A 51 0.49 10.64 -5.28
CA LYS A 51 -0.73 9.81 -5.31
C LYS A 51 -0.65 8.74 -6.40
N LYS A 52 -0.31 9.15 -7.63
CA LYS A 52 -0.22 8.24 -8.78
C LYS A 52 0.90 7.22 -8.60
N LEU A 53 2.07 7.67 -8.17
CA LEU A 53 3.24 6.81 -7.95
C LEU A 53 2.94 5.76 -6.88
N LEU A 54 2.30 6.17 -5.78
CA LEU A 54 1.88 5.28 -4.70
C LEU A 54 0.96 4.16 -5.21
N SER A 55 -0.10 4.52 -5.94
CA SER A 55 -1.05 3.54 -6.51
C SER A 55 -0.36 2.61 -7.51
N GLN A 56 0.50 3.14 -8.39
CA GLN A 56 1.27 2.34 -9.35
C GLN A 56 2.23 1.36 -8.66
N ILE A 57 2.93 1.79 -7.61
CA ILE A 57 3.84 0.92 -6.87
C ILE A 57 3.06 -0.20 -6.19
N ALA A 58 1.92 0.12 -5.55
CA ALA A 58 1.06 -0.87 -4.92
C ALA A 58 0.54 -1.90 -5.94
N GLU A 59 0.06 -1.45 -7.10
CA GLU A 59 -0.39 -2.33 -8.19
C GLU A 59 0.72 -3.22 -8.75
N SER A 60 1.97 -2.73 -8.74
CA SER A 60 3.12 -3.50 -9.25
C SER A 60 3.54 -4.67 -8.34
N VAL A 61 3.02 -4.77 -7.12
CA VAL A 61 3.38 -5.84 -6.18
C VAL A 61 2.72 -7.15 -6.60
N GLU A 62 3.53 -8.20 -6.73
CA GLU A 62 3.04 -9.52 -7.08
C GLU A 62 2.04 -10.04 -6.04
N GLY A 63 0.89 -10.52 -6.50
CA GLY A 63 -0.21 -10.99 -5.65
C GLY A 63 -1.24 -9.91 -5.30
N VAL A 64 -0.99 -8.65 -5.64
CA VAL A 64 -2.02 -7.59 -5.61
C VAL A 64 -3.00 -7.82 -6.76
N LYS A 65 -4.27 -7.93 -6.43
CA LYS A 65 -5.39 -8.11 -7.38
C LYS A 65 -6.04 -6.78 -7.73
N LYS A 66 -6.09 -5.86 -6.77
CA LYS A 66 -6.72 -4.56 -6.90
C LYS A 66 -6.14 -3.59 -5.87
N VAL A 67 -6.08 -2.32 -6.24
CA VAL A 67 -5.76 -1.22 -5.32
C VAL A 67 -6.97 -0.31 -5.20
N ILE A 68 -7.28 0.09 -3.98
CA ILE A 68 -8.28 1.10 -3.63
C ILE A 68 -7.51 2.32 -3.13
N ASP A 69 -7.67 3.43 -3.84
CA ASP A 69 -6.99 4.69 -3.56
C ASP A 69 -7.96 5.66 -2.85
N GLU A 70 -7.87 5.71 -1.52
CA GLU A 70 -8.59 6.63 -0.63
C GLU A 70 -7.70 7.79 -0.16
N VAL A 71 -6.54 7.97 -0.80
CA VAL A 71 -5.52 8.94 -0.39
C VAL A 71 -5.91 10.33 -0.87
N LYS A 72 -5.74 11.35 -0.02
CA LYS A 72 -6.10 12.74 -0.34
C LYS A 72 -4.86 13.62 -0.54
N ILE A 73 -4.98 14.63 -1.37
CA ILE A 73 -3.93 15.65 -1.55
C ILE A 73 -4.19 16.76 -0.53
N ARG A 74 -3.14 17.20 0.17
CA ARG A 74 -3.19 18.33 1.13
C ARG A 74 -2.55 19.59 0.57
#